data_AF-A0A9R1G2A3-F1
#
_entry.id   AF-A0A9R1G2A3-F1
#
_cell.length_a   1.000
_cell.length_b   1.000
_cell.length_c   1.000
_cell.angle_alpha   90.00
_cell.angle_beta   90.00
_cell.angle_gamma   90.00
#
_symmetry.space_group_name_H-M   'P 1'
#
loop_
_entity.id
_entity.type
_entity.pdbx_description
1 polymer ?
#
loop_
_entity_poly.entity_id
_entity_poly.type
_entity_poly.pdbx_seq_one_letter_code
_entity_poly.pdbx_strand_id
1 'polypeptide(L)'
;MSPAATDAGGDLFAANLKGALLAVASSAFVGVSFIVKKKGLRRAGAVGSRAGVGGYGYLWEPLWWVGMVTMLVGETANFVAYMFAPAVLVAPLGALSIIVSAVLAHFMLNEKLQRVGVLGCILCIVGSTVIILHAPEERSPDSVEQIWRLATQPTFLCYAALAVAVSLLLMLYCAPRYGQTNIMIYVGICSVIGSLTVMSIKAVGIAIKLTIQGVNQAGYFQTWMFVTVSAICLIIQLVYLNKALDTFNTALVSPIYYAMFTTLTILASAIMFKDWSGQSASIIASETCGFLTVLAGIIVLHSTKEPDQNLSPDLYASLTAPLPPKIYWHIQGNGDVGKQKEDESLPCDFITVVRQDYFV
;
A
#
# COMPACT_ATOMS: atom_id res chain seq x y z
N MET A 1 14.80 17.16 -52.48
CA MET A 1 15.72 16.47 -51.54
C MET A 1 15.13 16.67 -50.14
N SER A 2 14.72 15.61 -49.45
CA SER A 2 13.98 15.71 -48.17
C SER A 2 14.89 15.34 -46.99
N PRO A 3 15.11 16.23 -46.01
CA PRO A 3 15.83 15.90 -44.78
C PRO A 3 14.91 15.59 -43.59
N ALA A 4 13.60 15.84 -43.69
CA ALA A 4 12.72 15.96 -42.53
C ALA A 4 12.34 14.64 -41.80
N ALA A 5 12.68 13.48 -42.36
CA ALA A 5 12.24 12.18 -41.82
C ALA A 5 13.16 11.59 -40.74
N THR A 6 14.47 11.92 -40.77
CA THR A 6 15.44 11.37 -39.81
C THR A 6 15.42 12.08 -38.47
N ASP A 7 15.24 13.41 -38.46
CA ASP A 7 15.27 14.21 -37.23
C ASP A 7 14.05 13.92 -36.34
N ALA A 8 12.86 13.79 -36.93
CA ALA A 8 11.63 13.46 -36.21
C ALA A 8 11.69 12.11 -35.47
N GLY A 9 12.40 11.12 -36.01
CA GLY A 9 12.63 9.84 -35.34
C GLY A 9 13.61 9.95 -34.16
N GLY A 10 14.65 10.79 -34.31
CA GLY A 10 15.62 11.09 -33.25
C GLY A 10 14.98 11.83 -32.08
N ASP A 11 14.18 12.86 -32.35
CA ASP A 11 13.48 13.64 -31.34
C ASP A 11 12.45 12.81 -30.56
N LEU A 12 11.67 11.97 -31.25
CA LEU A 12 10.73 11.05 -30.61
C LEU A 12 11.44 10.02 -29.74
N PHE A 13 12.55 9.43 -30.20
CA PHE A 13 13.36 8.52 -29.40
C PHE A 13 13.95 9.22 -28.17
N ALA A 14 14.48 10.43 -28.33
CA ALA A 14 15.03 11.21 -27.23
C ALA A 14 13.97 11.62 -26.19
N ALA A 15 12.74 11.95 -26.62
CA ALA A 15 11.61 12.22 -25.73
C ALA A 15 11.21 10.96 -24.94
N ASN A 16 10.99 9.84 -25.64
CA ASN A 16 10.63 8.56 -25.02
C ASN A 16 11.72 8.09 -24.02
N LEU A 17 13.00 8.25 -24.35
CA LEU A 17 14.11 7.94 -23.46
C LEU A 17 14.12 8.84 -22.21
N LYS A 18 13.90 10.15 -22.36
CA LYS A 18 13.75 11.08 -21.21
C LYS A 18 12.60 10.66 -20.30
N GLY A 19 11.43 10.36 -20.88
CA GLY A 19 10.27 9.88 -20.13
C GLY A 19 10.54 8.55 -19.41
N ALA A 20 11.18 7.59 -20.07
CA ALA A 20 11.56 6.32 -19.45
C ALA A 20 12.55 6.49 -18.29
N LEU A 21 13.58 7.33 -18.45
CA LEU A 21 14.55 7.62 -17.38
C LEU A 21 13.89 8.33 -16.19
N LEU A 22 12.97 9.27 -16.45
CA LEU A 22 12.17 9.92 -15.40
C LEU A 22 11.23 8.93 -14.69
N ALA A 23 10.61 8.00 -15.41
CA ALA A 23 9.77 6.95 -14.84
C ALA A 23 10.58 5.98 -13.95
N VAL A 24 11.80 5.62 -14.35
CA VAL A 24 12.71 4.81 -13.52
C VAL A 24 13.15 5.57 -12.26
N ALA A 25 13.50 6.86 -12.38
CA ALA A 25 13.87 7.70 -11.25
C ALA A 25 12.70 7.91 -10.27
N SER A 26 11.50 8.20 -10.79
CA SER A 26 10.22 8.22 -10.07
C SER A 26 10.04 6.93 -9.26
N SER A 27 10.12 5.77 -9.91
CA SER A 27 9.94 4.47 -9.27
C SER A 27 10.97 4.22 -8.17
N ALA A 28 12.21 4.66 -8.34
CA ALA A 28 13.22 4.60 -7.29
C ALA A 28 12.85 5.46 -6.07
N PHE A 29 12.44 6.72 -6.27
CA PHE A 29 11.98 7.60 -5.19
C PHE A 29 10.74 7.04 -4.48
N VAL A 30 9.72 6.61 -5.23
CA VAL A 30 8.51 5.98 -4.67
C VAL A 30 8.89 4.74 -3.85
N GLY A 31 9.72 3.84 -4.39
CA GLY A 31 10.17 2.63 -3.70
C GLY A 31 10.94 2.90 -2.40
N VAL A 32 11.88 3.86 -2.42
CA VAL A 32 12.61 4.34 -1.23
C VAL A 32 11.64 4.92 -0.20
N SER A 33 10.62 5.68 -0.65
CA SER A 33 9.67 6.35 0.25
C SER A 33 8.96 5.38 1.20
N PHE A 34 8.57 4.19 0.73
CA PHE A 34 7.90 3.17 1.56
C PHE A 34 8.77 2.70 2.72
N ILE A 35 10.07 2.54 2.47
CA ILE A 35 11.07 2.06 3.42
C ILE A 35 11.43 3.13 4.44
N VAL A 36 11.60 4.38 3.98
CA VAL A 36 11.83 5.52 4.86
C VAL A 36 10.62 5.81 5.75
N LYS A 37 9.39 5.82 5.18
CA LYS A 37 8.13 5.94 5.94
C LYS A 37 8.04 4.88 7.03
N LYS A 38 8.30 3.60 6.71
CA LYS A 38 8.25 2.50 7.69
C LYS A 38 9.33 2.62 8.76
N LYS A 39 10.55 3.03 8.42
CA LYS A 39 11.60 3.26 9.41
C LYS A 39 11.22 4.40 10.37
N GLY A 40 10.58 5.45 9.87
CA GLY A 40 9.95 6.50 10.69
C GLY A 40 8.83 5.96 11.59
N LEU A 41 7.89 5.18 11.04
CA LEU A 41 6.79 4.55 11.81
C LEU A 41 7.32 3.66 12.94
N ARG A 42 8.33 2.82 12.68
CA ARG A 42 8.98 1.99 13.71
C ARG A 42 9.65 2.82 14.80
N ARG A 43 10.32 3.92 14.45
CA ARG A 43 10.99 4.81 15.41
C ARG A 43 9.98 5.55 16.30
N ALA A 44 8.94 6.12 15.71
CA ALA A 44 7.84 6.74 16.45
C ALA A 44 7.12 5.73 17.36
N GLY A 45 6.91 4.50 16.86
CA GLY A 45 6.31 3.40 17.59
C GLY A 45 7.15 2.78 18.71
N ALA A 46 8.43 3.14 18.82
CA ALA A 46 9.30 2.76 19.93
C ALA A 46 9.24 3.77 21.10
N VAL A 47 8.80 5.00 20.84
CA VAL A 47 8.70 6.09 21.83
C VAL A 47 7.25 6.36 22.24
N GLY A 48 6.28 6.00 21.41
CA GLY A 48 4.86 6.19 21.68
C GLY A 48 3.96 5.18 20.97
N SER A 49 2.65 5.46 20.97
CA SER A 49 1.63 4.59 20.38
C SER A 49 1.90 4.29 18.90
N ARG A 50 2.00 3.01 18.55
CA ARG A 50 2.20 2.50 17.19
C ARG A 50 1.06 2.87 16.23
N ALA A 51 1.38 3.07 14.95
CA ALA A 51 0.38 3.44 13.94
C ALA A 51 -0.65 2.33 13.69
N GLY A 52 -0.20 1.07 13.70
CA GLY A 52 -1.04 -0.12 13.58
C GLY A 52 -2.21 -0.10 14.56
N VAL A 53 -1.94 0.15 15.84
CA VAL A 53 -2.96 0.24 16.91
C VAL A 53 -3.75 1.56 16.92
N GLY A 54 -3.43 2.52 16.05
CA GLY A 54 -4.17 3.79 15.91
C GLY A 54 -3.47 5.02 16.47
N GLY A 55 -2.19 4.92 16.85
CA GLY A 55 -1.39 6.06 17.27
C GLY A 55 -0.97 6.98 16.11
N TYR A 56 -0.88 8.28 16.38
CA TYR A 56 -0.46 9.31 15.40
C TYR A 56 0.91 9.95 15.69
N GLY A 57 1.69 9.37 16.62
CA GLY A 57 2.99 9.92 17.04
C GLY A 57 4.02 10.08 15.91
N TYR A 58 3.86 9.33 14.81
CA TYR A 58 4.72 9.43 13.61
C TYR A 58 4.65 10.79 12.90
N LEU A 59 3.60 11.59 13.13
CA LEU A 59 3.50 12.95 12.58
C LEU A 59 4.59 13.89 13.13
N TRP A 60 5.20 13.54 14.28
CA TRP A 60 6.31 14.27 14.88
C TRP A 60 7.69 13.70 14.54
N GLU A 61 7.77 12.53 13.89
CA GLU A 61 9.03 11.89 13.53
C GLU A 61 9.54 12.46 12.19
N PRO A 62 10.68 13.18 12.15
CA PRO A 62 11.17 13.80 10.92
C PRO A 62 11.46 12.77 9.82
N LEU A 63 11.88 11.56 10.18
CA LEU A 63 12.15 10.50 9.20
C LEU A 63 10.89 10.06 8.44
N TRP A 64 9.70 10.11 9.05
CA TRP A 64 8.45 9.83 8.34
C TRP A 64 8.16 10.93 7.29
N TRP A 65 8.37 12.20 7.64
CA TRP A 65 8.24 13.33 6.71
C TRP A 65 9.24 13.28 5.55
N VAL A 66 10.49 12.87 5.78
CA VAL A 66 11.46 12.61 4.68
C VAL A 66 10.90 11.55 3.73
N GLY A 67 10.24 10.51 4.25
CA GLY A 67 9.54 9.52 3.45
C GLY A 67 8.39 10.13 2.63
N MET A 68 7.56 10.99 3.23
CA MET A 68 6.46 11.67 2.54
C MET A 68 6.95 12.63 1.44
N VAL A 69 7.99 13.42 1.69
CA VAL A 69 8.58 14.32 0.68
C VAL A 69 9.21 13.52 -0.45
N THR A 70 9.93 12.43 -0.15
CA THR A 70 10.47 11.53 -1.17
C THR A 70 9.36 10.92 -2.05
N MET A 71 8.22 10.56 -1.46
CA MET A 71 7.06 10.10 -2.22
C MET A 71 6.52 11.19 -3.16
N LEU A 72 6.34 12.43 -2.67
CA LEU A 72 5.86 13.55 -3.47
C LEU A 72 6.79 13.88 -4.65
N VAL A 73 8.12 13.84 -4.44
CA VAL A 73 9.11 14.01 -5.51
C VAL A 73 9.00 12.90 -6.55
N GLY A 74 8.83 11.64 -6.11
CA GLY A 74 8.61 10.50 -6.99
C GLY A 74 7.36 10.65 -7.86
N GLU A 75 6.20 10.91 -7.26
CA GLU A 75 4.94 11.11 -7.99
C GLU A 75 4.99 12.33 -8.94
N THR A 76 5.69 13.40 -8.56
CA THR A 76 5.91 14.56 -9.44
C THR A 76 6.78 14.18 -10.65
N ALA A 77 7.86 13.42 -10.44
CA ALA A 77 8.69 12.91 -11.53
C ALA A 77 7.91 11.93 -12.43
N ASN A 78 6.98 11.14 -11.86
CA ASN A 78 6.06 10.27 -12.60
C ASN A 78 5.16 11.08 -13.53
N PHE A 79 4.51 12.12 -13.00
CA PHE A 79 3.67 13.03 -13.77
C PHE A 79 4.44 13.69 -14.93
N VAL A 80 5.68 14.14 -14.69
CA VAL A 80 6.54 14.69 -15.74
C VAL A 80 6.95 13.61 -16.76
N ALA A 81 7.14 12.35 -16.37
CA ALA A 81 7.43 11.26 -17.31
C ALA A 81 6.29 11.06 -18.34
N TYR A 82 5.02 11.14 -17.93
CA TYR A 82 3.86 11.08 -18.82
C TYR A 82 3.77 12.26 -19.81
N MET A 83 4.48 13.36 -19.58
CA MET A 83 4.58 14.47 -20.54
C MET A 83 5.58 14.19 -21.68
N PHE A 84 6.48 13.23 -21.52
CA PHE A 84 7.56 12.91 -22.47
C PHE A 84 7.45 11.52 -23.11
N ALA A 85 6.72 10.59 -22.49
CA ALA A 85 6.57 9.22 -22.96
C ALA A 85 5.11 8.73 -22.82
N PRO A 86 4.64 7.84 -23.71
CA PRO A 86 3.28 7.31 -23.67
C PRO A 86 3.04 6.46 -22.42
N ALA A 87 1.79 6.43 -21.96
CA ALA A 87 1.41 5.73 -20.73
C ALA A 87 1.76 4.23 -20.75
N VAL A 88 1.69 3.59 -21.92
CA VAL A 88 2.07 2.19 -22.17
C VAL A 88 3.55 1.91 -21.82
N LEU A 89 4.43 2.91 -21.91
CA LEU A 89 5.84 2.80 -21.52
C LEU A 89 6.06 3.17 -20.04
N VAL A 90 5.43 4.26 -19.57
CA VAL A 90 5.64 4.80 -18.22
C VAL A 90 5.03 3.91 -17.13
N ALA A 91 3.80 3.43 -17.33
CA ALA A 91 3.05 2.75 -16.29
C ALA A 91 3.64 1.37 -15.88
N PRO A 92 4.15 0.51 -16.79
CA PRO A 92 4.91 -0.68 -16.41
C PRO A 92 6.18 -0.38 -15.61
N LEU A 93 6.88 0.72 -15.91
CA LEU A 93 8.07 1.14 -15.16
C LEU A 93 7.72 1.53 -13.72
N GLY A 94 6.48 1.94 -13.44
CA GLY A 94 5.95 2.15 -12.09
C GLY A 94 6.08 0.92 -11.17
N ALA A 95 6.00 -0.29 -11.73
CA ALA A 95 6.15 -1.54 -10.97
C ALA A 95 7.59 -1.77 -10.46
N LEU A 96 8.60 -1.07 -11.01
CA LEU A 96 9.97 -1.11 -10.50
C LEU A 96 10.05 -0.59 -9.05
N SER A 97 9.14 0.30 -8.64
CA SER A 97 9.08 0.82 -7.26
C SER A 97 8.85 -0.30 -6.23
N ILE A 98 8.13 -1.36 -6.62
CA ILE A 98 7.90 -2.56 -5.80
C ILE A 98 9.22 -3.29 -5.61
N ILE A 99 9.98 -3.52 -6.68
CA ILE A 99 11.29 -4.20 -6.66
C ILE A 99 12.27 -3.41 -5.79
N VAL A 100 12.38 -2.09 -6.01
CA VAL A 100 13.22 -1.19 -5.19
C VAL A 100 12.82 -1.28 -3.72
N SER A 101 11.52 -1.22 -3.40
CA SER A 101 11.06 -1.33 -2.01
C SER A 101 11.36 -2.71 -1.40
N ALA A 102 11.22 -3.81 -2.15
CA ALA A 102 11.49 -5.16 -1.65
C ALA A 102 12.98 -5.39 -1.38
N VAL A 103 13.86 -4.93 -2.28
CA VAL A 103 15.32 -5.00 -2.12
C VAL A 103 15.77 -4.16 -0.92
N LEU A 104 15.26 -2.93 -0.78
CA LEU A 104 15.57 -2.07 0.35
C LEU A 104 14.94 -2.55 1.67
N ALA A 105 13.80 -3.24 1.65
CA ALA A 105 13.24 -3.89 2.83
C ALA A 105 14.17 -4.99 3.35
N HIS A 106 14.79 -5.74 2.45
CA HIS A 106 15.78 -6.74 2.82
C HIS A 106 17.00 -6.13 3.51
N PHE A 107 17.62 -5.11 2.91
CA PHE A 107 18.85 -4.52 3.44
C PHE A 107 18.66 -3.54 4.60
N MET A 108 17.59 -2.74 4.61
CA MET A 108 17.41 -1.65 5.60
C MET A 108 16.48 -2.00 6.77
N LEU A 109 15.55 -2.95 6.58
CA LEU A 109 14.59 -3.37 7.60
C LEU A 109 14.85 -4.82 8.08
N ASN A 110 15.85 -5.51 7.51
CA ASN A 110 16.16 -6.94 7.70
C ASN A 110 14.97 -7.86 7.41
N GLU A 111 14.06 -7.44 6.52
CA GLU A 111 12.87 -8.22 6.19
C GLU A 111 13.22 -9.30 5.15
N LYS A 112 13.06 -10.56 5.54
CA LYS A 112 13.25 -11.70 4.65
C LYS A 112 11.92 -12.02 3.97
N LEU A 113 11.98 -12.33 2.68
CA LEU A 113 10.86 -12.85 1.91
C LEU A 113 11.19 -14.29 1.52
N GLN A 114 10.28 -15.22 1.79
CA GLN A 114 10.44 -16.63 1.40
C GLN A 114 10.49 -16.73 -0.14
N ARG A 115 11.15 -17.76 -0.69
CA ARG A 115 11.24 -17.97 -2.16
C ARG A 115 9.87 -18.01 -2.85
N VAL A 116 8.87 -18.59 -2.18
CA VAL A 116 7.48 -18.64 -2.65
C VAL A 116 6.83 -17.24 -2.62
N GLY A 117 7.20 -16.40 -1.66
CA GLY A 117 6.76 -15.00 -1.61
C GLY A 117 7.31 -14.18 -2.77
N VAL A 118 8.58 -14.40 -3.16
CA VAL A 118 9.18 -13.78 -4.36
C VAL A 118 8.38 -14.12 -5.62
N LEU A 119 7.97 -15.39 -5.78
CA LEU A 119 7.10 -15.81 -6.88
C LEU A 119 5.75 -15.07 -6.86
N GLY A 120 5.13 -14.93 -5.68
CA GLY A 120 3.91 -14.15 -5.51
C GLY A 120 4.07 -12.68 -5.90
N CYS A 121 5.19 -12.03 -5.53
CA CYS A 121 5.50 -10.66 -5.95
C CYS A 121 5.64 -10.54 -7.47
N ILE A 122 6.33 -11.50 -8.11
CA ILE A 122 6.50 -11.54 -9.57
C ILE A 122 5.13 -11.68 -10.26
N LEU A 123 4.26 -12.57 -9.77
CA LEU A 123 2.90 -12.74 -10.29
C LEU A 123 2.07 -11.45 -10.17
N CYS A 124 2.14 -10.74 -9.03
CA CYS A 124 1.47 -9.45 -8.88
C CYS A 124 2.03 -8.39 -9.86
N ILE A 125 3.35 -8.29 -10.02
CA ILE A 125 3.99 -7.34 -10.96
C ILE A 125 3.58 -7.64 -12.41
N VAL A 126 3.68 -8.90 -12.84
CA VAL A 126 3.33 -9.34 -14.20
C VAL A 126 1.84 -9.13 -14.46
N GLY A 127 0.98 -9.58 -13.55
CA GLY A 127 -0.47 -9.43 -13.68
C GLY A 127 -0.89 -7.96 -13.79
N SER A 128 -0.44 -7.09 -12.88
CA SER A 128 -0.74 -5.66 -12.94
C SER A 128 -0.18 -4.99 -14.19
N THR A 129 0.99 -5.40 -14.67
CA THR A 129 1.55 -4.91 -15.94
C THR A 129 0.69 -5.32 -17.13
N VAL A 130 0.20 -6.56 -17.18
CA VAL A 130 -0.71 -7.04 -18.23
C VAL A 130 -2.02 -6.25 -18.24
N ILE A 131 -2.63 -5.99 -17.06
CA ILE A 131 -3.85 -5.16 -16.98
C ILE A 131 -3.56 -3.74 -17.50
N ILE A 132 -2.47 -3.10 -17.05
CA ILE A 132 -2.08 -1.74 -17.47
C ILE A 132 -1.86 -1.65 -18.99
N LEU A 133 -1.19 -2.64 -19.59
CA LEU A 133 -0.86 -2.63 -21.02
C LEU A 133 -2.07 -2.84 -21.94
N HIS A 134 -3.14 -3.47 -21.44
CA HIS A 134 -4.36 -3.74 -22.20
C HIS A 134 -5.55 -2.88 -21.74
N ALA A 135 -5.37 -2.03 -20.74
CA ALA A 135 -6.37 -1.07 -20.30
C ALA A 135 -6.83 -0.21 -21.49
N PRO A 136 -8.14 0.07 -21.62
CA PRO A 136 -8.64 0.88 -22.72
C PRO A 136 -8.07 2.30 -22.65
N GLU A 137 -7.85 2.91 -23.80
CA GLU A 137 -7.36 4.28 -23.89
C GLU A 137 -8.46 5.25 -23.43
N GLU A 138 -8.33 5.73 -22.18
CA GLU A 138 -9.28 6.66 -21.56
C GLU A 138 -9.38 7.96 -22.37
N ARG A 139 -10.57 8.29 -22.85
CA ARG A 139 -10.80 9.60 -23.48
C ARG A 139 -10.82 10.68 -22.41
N SER A 140 -9.78 11.51 -22.37
CA SER A 140 -9.73 12.65 -21.44
C SER A 140 -10.91 13.61 -21.71
N PRO A 141 -11.82 13.83 -20.74
CA PRO A 141 -12.94 14.74 -20.94
C PRO A 141 -12.49 16.21 -20.95
N ASP A 142 -13.14 17.01 -21.80
CA ASP A 142 -12.73 18.39 -22.10
C ASP A 142 -13.14 19.41 -21.02
N SER A 143 -13.97 19.02 -20.05
CA SER A 143 -14.47 19.92 -19.01
C SER A 143 -14.77 19.23 -17.67
N VAL A 144 -14.67 20.00 -16.58
CA VAL A 144 -15.05 19.55 -15.22
C VAL A 144 -16.53 19.16 -15.14
N GLU A 145 -17.39 19.87 -15.87
CA GLU A 145 -18.84 19.58 -15.96
C GLU A 145 -19.12 18.23 -16.65
N GLN A 146 -18.33 17.84 -17.65
CA GLN A 146 -18.42 16.50 -18.26
C GLN A 146 -18.03 15.41 -17.25
N ILE A 147 -16.95 15.63 -16.49
CA ILE A 147 -16.53 14.72 -15.41
C ILE A 147 -17.60 14.63 -14.32
N TRP A 148 -18.21 15.76 -13.95
CA TRP A 148 -19.30 15.81 -12.98
C TRP A 148 -20.50 14.97 -13.44
N ARG A 149 -20.88 15.03 -14.71
CA ARG A 149 -21.94 14.18 -15.29
C ARG A 149 -21.58 12.69 -15.28
N LEU A 150 -20.32 12.35 -15.57
CA LEU A 150 -19.81 10.98 -15.49
C LEU A 150 -19.74 10.46 -14.04
N ALA A 151 -19.41 11.32 -13.08
CA ALA A 151 -19.40 10.98 -11.65
C ALA A 151 -20.82 10.88 -11.07
N THR A 152 -21.78 11.67 -11.57
CA THR A 152 -23.17 11.71 -11.09
C THR A 152 -24.07 10.70 -11.82
N GLN A 153 -23.55 9.92 -12.77
CA GLN A 153 -24.33 8.87 -13.43
C GLN A 153 -24.66 7.73 -12.45
N PRO A 154 -25.85 7.09 -12.56
CA PRO A 154 -26.31 6.11 -11.58
C PRO A 154 -25.35 4.92 -11.42
N THR A 155 -24.70 4.47 -12.50
CA THR A 155 -23.75 3.35 -12.46
C THR A 155 -22.52 3.66 -11.60
N PHE A 156 -21.93 4.86 -11.75
CA PHE A 156 -20.77 5.26 -10.94
C PHE A 156 -21.18 5.63 -9.51
N LEU A 157 -22.35 6.24 -9.30
CA LEU A 157 -22.88 6.48 -7.96
C LEU A 157 -23.13 5.18 -7.19
N CYS A 158 -23.67 4.13 -7.84
CA CYS A 158 -23.80 2.81 -7.23
C CYS A 158 -22.43 2.18 -6.90
N TYR A 159 -21.45 2.29 -7.79
CA TYR A 159 -20.08 1.85 -7.51
C TYR A 159 -19.45 2.61 -6.33
N ALA A 160 -19.57 3.94 -6.30
CA ALA A 160 -19.03 4.78 -5.24
C ALA A 160 -19.72 4.51 -3.89
N ALA A 161 -21.04 4.34 -3.88
CA ALA A 161 -21.79 3.94 -2.69
C ALA A 161 -21.37 2.56 -2.18
N LEU A 162 -21.17 1.58 -3.07
CA LEU A 162 -20.67 0.26 -2.71
C LEU A 162 -19.23 0.33 -2.18
N ALA A 163 -18.35 1.08 -2.83
CA ALA A 163 -16.96 1.29 -2.41
C ALA A 163 -16.88 1.94 -1.02
N VAL A 164 -17.71 2.95 -0.75
CA VAL A 164 -17.83 3.59 0.57
C VAL A 164 -18.42 2.62 1.60
N ALA A 165 -19.48 1.86 1.27
CA ALA A 165 -20.09 0.89 2.18
C ALA A 165 -19.13 -0.25 2.55
N VAL A 166 -18.41 -0.82 1.57
CA VAL A 166 -17.36 -1.83 1.78
C VAL A 166 -16.22 -1.24 2.62
N SER A 167 -15.79 -0.01 2.32
CA SER A 167 -14.75 0.65 3.12
C SER A 167 -15.19 0.89 4.55
N LEU A 168 -16.42 1.35 4.80
CA LEU A 168 -16.98 1.52 6.14
C LEU A 168 -17.10 0.20 6.90
N LEU A 169 -17.57 -0.87 6.25
CA LEU A 169 -17.59 -2.21 6.84
C LEU A 169 -16.18 -2.68 7.22
N LEU A 170 -15.21 -2.52 6.31
CA LEU A 170 -13.83 -2.87 6.59
C LEU A 170 -13.22 -2.00 7.70
N MET A 171 -13.52 -0.70 7.77
CA MET A 171 -13.00 0.23 8.78
C MET A 171 -13.62 0.05 10.17
N LEU A 172 -14.95 -0.17 10.24
CA LEU A 172 -15.70 -0.21 11.51
C LEU A 172 -15.81 -1.62 12.10
N TYR A 173 -15.91 -2.66 11.25
CA TYR A 173 -16.10 -4.04 11.71
C TYR A 173 -14.82 -4.89 11.62
N CYS A 174 -14.15 -4.89 10.47
CA CYS A 174 -13.01 -5.79 10.21
C CYS A 174 -11.69 -5.26 10.76
N ALA A 175 -11.39 -3.96 10.61
CA ALA A 175 -10.13 -3.36 11.02
C ALA A 175 -9.85 -3.45 12.54
N PRO A 176 -10.84 -3.31 13.44
CA PRO A 176 -10.63 -3.52 14.88
C PRO A 176 -10.41 -5.00 15.25
N ARG A 177 -11.13 -5.94 14.60
CA ARG A 177 -11.09 -7.38 14.93
C ARG A 177 -9.91 -8.13 14.30
N TYR A 178 -9.61 -7.82 13.05
CA TYR A 178 -8.75 -8.62 12.18
C TYR A 178 -7.68 -7.79 11.46
N GLY A 179 -7.71 -6.45 11.56
CA GLY A 179 -6.78 -5.59 10.84
C GLY A 179 -5.30 -5.82 11.19
N GLN A 180 -5.00 -6.23 12.42
CA GLN A 180 -3.64 -6.60 12.84
C GLN A 180 -3.20 -7.99 12.36
N THR A 181 -4.14 -8.88 12.02
CA THR A 181 -3.82 -10.27 11.60
C THR A 181 -3.89 -10.46 10.09
N ASN A 182 -4.74 -9.71 9.38
CA ASN A 182 -4.94 -9.84 7.93
C ASN A 182 -4.63 -8.54 7.18
N ILE A 183 -3.52 -8.59 6.43
CA ILE A 183 -3.00 -7.52 5.57
C ILE A 183 -4.03 -6.99 4.56
N MET A 184 -4.95 -7.84 4.08
CA MET A 184 -5.95 -7.48 3.08
C MET A 184 -6.96 -6.46 3.59
N ILE A 185 -7.12 -6.29 4.90
CA ILE A 185 -8.07 -5.33 5.46
C ILE A 185 -7.53 -3.91 5.33
N TYR A 186 -6.33 -3.63 5.84
CA TYR A 186 -5.74 -2.29 5.74
C TYR A 186 -5.38 -1.95 4.29
N VAL A 187 -4.82 -2.91 3.53
CA VAL A 187 -4.50 -2.70 2.11
C VAL A 187 -5.78 -2.57 1.28
N GLY A 188 -6.84 -3.34 1.58
CA GLY A 188 -8.13 -3.25 0.91
C GLY A 188 -8.83 -1.90 1.11
N ILE A 189 -8.91 -1.40 2.35
CA ILE A 189 -9.46 -0.06 2.65
C ILE A 189 -8.68 1.00 1.86
N CYS A 190 -7.35 0.96 1.95
CA CYS A 190 -6.45 1.88 1.24
C CYS A 190 -6.66 1.83 -0.29
N SER A 191 -6.90 0.64 -0.85
CA SER A 191 -7.07 0.45 -2.30
C SER A 191 -8.45 0.88 -2.80
N VAL A 192 -9.53 0.59 -2.06
CA VAL A 192 -10.91 0.97 -2.42
C VAL A 192 -11.14 2.47 -2.26
N ILE A 193 -10.62 3.08 -1.19
CA ILE A 193 -10.62 4.55 -1.05
C ILE A 193 -9.66 5.20 -2.05
N GLY A 194 -8.54 4.53 -2.36
CA GLY A 194 -7.56 4.96 -3.34
C GLY A 194 -8.12 5.07 -4.76
N SER A 195 -8.97 4.13 -5.22
CA SER A 195 -9.58 4.24 -6.56
C SER A 195 -10.49 5.47 -6.70
N LEU A 196 -11.28 5.78 -5.66
CA LEU A 196 -12.09 7.01 -5.57
C LEU A 196 -11.21 8.26 -5.50
N THR A 197 -10.07 8.17 -4.84
CA THR A 197 -9.05 9.24 -4.80
C THR A 197 -8.53 9.54 -6.20
N VAL A 198 -8.17 8.52 -6.99
CA VAL A 198 -7.68 8.73 -8.36
C VAL A 198 -8.75 9.37 -9.26
N MET A 199 -10.00 8.92 -9.20
CA MET A 199 -11.08 9.50 -10.01
C MET A 199 -11.35 10.98 -9.67
N SER A 200 -11.33 11.32 -8.38
CA SER A 200 -11.51 12.72 -7.94
C SER A 200 -10.29 13.59 -8.25
N ILE A 201 -9.05 13.09 -8.08
CA ILE A 201 -7.83 13.83 -8.46
C ILE A 201 -7.76 14.06 -9.98
N LYS A 202 -8.19 13.11 -10.82
CA LYS A 202 -8.31 13.32 -12.28
C LYS A 202 -9.19 14.55 -12.59
N ALA A 203 -10.32 14.69 -11.89
CA ALA A 203 -11.19 15.85 -12.04
C ALA A 203 -10.51 17.16 -11.62
N VAL A 204 -9.81 17.16 -10.49
CA VAL A 204 -9.05 18.33 -10.00
C VAL A 204 -7.90 18.70 -10.95
N GLY A 205 -7.17 17.71 -11.50
CA GLY A 205 -6.09 17.94 -12.46
C GLY A 205 -6.58 18.59 -13.76
N ILE A 206 -7.74 18.14 -14.27
CA ILE A 206 -8.38 18.76 -15.44
C ILE A 206 -8.88 20.17 -15.09
N ALA A 207 -9.43 20.39 -13.89
CA ALA A 207 -9.83 21.73 -13.43
C ALA A 207 -8.65 22.71 -13.39
N ILE A 208 -7.49 22.28 -12.87
CA ILE A 208 -6.25 23.05 -12.83
C ILE A 208 -5.75 23.35 -14.25
N LYS A 209 -5.70 22.34 -15.14
CA LYS A 209 -5.27 22.50 -16.54
C LYS A 209 -6.11 23.56 -17.27
N LEU A 210 -7.43 23.49 -17.17
CA LEU A 210 -8.35 24.44 -17.81
C LEU A 210 -8.23 25.86 -17.22
N THR A 211 -7.98 25.96 -15.90
CA THR A 211 -7.75 27.24 -15.22
C THR A 211 -6.46 27.91 -15.71
N ILE A 212 -5.37 27.14 -15.89
CA ILE A 212 -4.11 27.64 -16.47
C ILE A 212 -4.30 28.06 -17.95
N GLN A 213 -5.19 27.38 -18.68
CA GLN A 213 -5.58 27.74 -20.05
C GLN A 213 -6.53 28.97 -20.14
N GLY A 214 -6.82 29.64 -19.01
CA GLY A 214 -7.59 30.89 -18.95
C GLY A 214 -9.08 30.74 -18.64
N VAL A 215 -9.61 29.50 -18.55
CA VAL A 215 -11.02 29.26 -18.18
C VAL A 215 -11.09 28.89 -16.70
N ASN A 216 -11.24 29.89 -15.83
CA ASN A 216 -11.20 29.72 -14.38
C ASN A 216 -12.24 28.70 -13.86
N GLN A 217 -11.79 27.52 -13.47
CA GLN A 217 -12.65 26.45 -12.94
C GLN A 217 -12.93 26.58 -11.44
N ALA A 218 -12.29 27.51 -10.73
CA ALA A 218 -12.49 27.71 -9.28
C ALA A 218 -13.85 28.33 -8.92
N GLY A 219 -14.57 28.90 -9.90
CA GLY A 219 -15.96 29.36 -9.73
C GLY A 219 -17.00 28.24 -9.72
N TYR A 220 -16.63 27.01 -10.11
CA TYR A 220 -17.56 25.87 -10.15
C TYR A 220 -17.55 25.11 -8.82
N PHE A 221 -18.74 24.91 -8.24
CA PHE A 221 -18.94 24.11 -7.03
C PHE A 221 -18.44 22.67 -7.19
N GLN A 222 -18.58 22.11 -8.40
CA GLN A 222 -18.09 20.79 -8.81
C GLN A 222 -16.60 20.61 -8.48
N THR A 223 -15.77 21.61 -8.76
CA THR A 223 -14.32 21.61 -8.49
C THR A 223 -14.04 21.43 -7.00
N TRP A 224 -14.71 22.20 -6.15
CA TRP A 224 -14.53 22.14 -4.69
C TRP A 224 -15.06 20.85 -4.07
N MET A 225 -16.12 20.27 -4.63
CA MET A 225 -16.58 18.93 -4.26
C MET A 225 -15.52 17.87 -4.56
N PHE A 226 -14.92 17.87 -5.76
CA PHE A 226 -13.84 16.93 -6.09
C PHE A 226 -12.61 17.12 -5.22
N VAL A 227 -12.18 18.37 -4.96
CA VAL A 227 -11.07 18.67 -4.03
C VAL A 227 -11.36 18.13 -2.62
N THR A 228 -12.57 18.34 -2.10
CA THR A 228 -12.96 17.90 -0.75
C THR A 228 -12.97 16.36 -0.65
N VAL A 229 -13.54 15.68 -1.65
CA VAL A 229 -13.52 14.21 -1.73
C VAL A 229 -12.09 13.69 -1.83
N SER A 230 -11.26 14.25 -2.71
CA SER A 230 -9.85 13.87 -2.83
C SER A 230 -9.10 14.03 -1.51
N ALA A 231 -9.28 15.14 -0.80
CA ALA A 231 -8.61 15.40 0.47
C ALA A 231 -9.02 14.39 1.57
N ILE A 232 -10.33 14.12 1.73
CA ILE A 232 -10.83 13.15 2.71
C ILE A 232 -10.30 11.73 2.37
N CYS A 233 -10.41 11.33 1.11
CA CYS A 233 -9.96 10.01 0.68
C CYS A 233 -8.44 9.83 0.79
N LEU A 234 -7.62 10.85 0.45
CA LEU A 234 -6.17 10.84 0.64
C LEU A 234 -5.78 10.65 2.12
N ILE A 235 -6.45 11.34 3.05
CA ILE A 235 -6.16 11.22 4.49
C ILE A 235 -6.47 9.80 4.97
N ILE A 236 -7.63 9.24 4.62
CA ILE A 236 -8.01 7.86 4.97
C ILE A 236 -7.01 6.86 4.36
N GLN A 237 -6.68 7.01 3.07
CA GLN A 237 -5.72 6.17 2.35
C GLN A 237 -4.35 6.17 3.05
N LEU A 238 -3.84 7.34 3.41
CA LEU A 238 -2.55 7.48 4.10
C LEU A 238 -2.55 6.84 5.50
N VAL A 239 -3.63 7.01 6.27
CA VAL A 239 -3.77 6.41 7.62
C VAL A 239 -3.77 4.89 7.54
N TYR A 240 -4.53 4.28 6.62
CA TYR A 240 -4.58 2.83 6.47
C TYR A 240 -3.31 2.25 5.82
N LEU A 241 -2.63 3.00 4.94
CA LEU A 241 -1.32 2.62 4.43
C LEU A 241 -0.25 2.62 5.54
N ASN A 242 -0.23 3.64 6.40
CA ASN A 242 0.67 3.71 7.55
C ASN A 242 0.40 2.57 8.54
N LYS A 243 -0.87 2.22 8.79
CA LYS A 243 -1.26 1.03 9.57
C LYS A 243 -0.71 -0.27 8.95
N ALA A 244 -0.86 -0.45 7.64
CA ALA A 244 -0.34 -1.63 6.94
C ALA A 244 1.19 -1.73 7.02
N LEU A 245 1.91 -0.62 6.82
CA LEU A 245 3.38 -0.59 6.85
C LEU A 245 3.98 -0.77 8.24
N ASP A 246 3.31 -0.31 9.30
CA ASP A 246 3.75 -0.51 10.67
C ASP A 246 3.52 -1.96 11.15
N THR A 247 2.37 -2.56 10.80
CA THR A 247 2.00 -3.92 11.22
C THR A 247 2.69 -5.02 10.39
N PHE A 248 2.77 -4.90 9.06
CA PHE A 248 3.15 -6.01 8.17
C PHE A 248 4.50 -5.81 7.46
N ASN A 249 5.09 -6.90 6.96
CA ASN A 249 6.32 -6.90 6.16
C ASN A 249 6.13 -6.11 4.85
N THR A 250 7.02 -5.17 4.53
CA THR A 250 6.86 -4.27 3.37
C THR A 250 7.04 -5.00 2.04
N ALA A 251 7.84 -6.06 2.02
CA ALA A 251 7.98 -6.92 0.85
C ALA A 251 6.64 -7.63 0.49
N LEU A 252 5.68 -7.72 1.43
CA LEU A 252 4.31 -8.16 1.16
C LEU A 252 3.36 -6.99 0.92
N VAL A 253 3.47 -5.89 1.68
CA VAL A 253 2.57 -4.73 1.56
C VAL A 253 2.67 -4.07 0.18
N SER A 254 3.88 -3.78 -0.33
CA SER A 254 4.03 -3.02 -1.59
C SER A 254 3.43 -3.74 -2.80
N PRO A 255 3.70 -5.04 -3.08
CA PRO A 255 3.09 -5.74 -4.21
C PRO A 255 1.57 -5.89 -4.08
N ILE A 256 1.06 -6.26 -2.91
CA ILE A 256 -0.39 -6.47 -2.70
C ILE A 256 -1.13 -5.14 -2.83
N TYR A 257 -0.58 -4.05 -2.28
CA TYR A 257 -1.14 -2.71 -2.43
C TYR A 257 -1.16 -2.28 -3.89
N TYR A 258 -0.04 -2.36 -4.60
CA TYR A 258 0.01 -1.99 -6.02
C TYR A 258 -1.01 -2.77 -6.85
N ALA A 259 -1.09 -4.09 -6.64
CA ALA A 259 -2.02 -4.97 -7.31
C ALA A 259 -3.49 -4.61 -7.08
N MET A 260 -3.90 -4.49 -5.81
CA MET A 260 -5.28 -4.17 -5.43
C MET A 260 -5.68 -2.75 -5.85
N PHE A 261 -4.81 -1.77 -5.61
CA PHE A 261 -5.03 -0.38 -5.96
C PHE A 261 -5.14 -0.18 -7.48
N THR A 262 -4.23 -0.76 -8.26
CA THR A 262 -4.26 -0.68 -9.73
C THR A 262 -5.55 -1.29 -10.28
N THR A 263 -5.90 -2.49 -9.84
CA THR A 263 -7.12 -3.19 -10.30
C THR A 263 -8.39 -2.39 -9.98
N LEU A 264 -8.53 -1.92 -8.73
CA LEU A 264 -9.71 -1.16 -8.32
C LEU A 264 -9.78 0.21 -8.99
N THR A 265 -8.63 0.83 -9.28
CA THR A 265 -8.53 2.10 -10.02
C THR A 265 -8.97 1.93 -11.47
N ILE A 266 -8.50 0.89 -12.16
CA ILE A 266 -8.89 0.61 -13.56
C ILE A 266 -10.38 0.27 -13.63
N LEU A 267 -10.89 -0.55 -12.69
CA LEU A 267 -12.33 -0.83 -12.57
C LEU A 267 -13.17 0.44 -12.34
N ALA A 268 -12.74 1.32 -11.43
CA ALA A 268 -13.40 2.61 -11.20
C ALA A 268 -13.40 3.50 -12.45
N SER A 269 -12.28 3.53 -13.19
CA SER A 269 -12.14 4.29 -14.44
C SER A 269 -13.09 3.77 -15.51
N ALA A 270 -13.08 2.46 -15.78
CA ALA A 270 -13.95 1.83 -16.77
C ALA A 270 -15.44 2.08 -16.45
N ILE A 271 -15.83 2.07 -15.16
CA ILE A 271 -17.19 2.41 -14.72
C ILE A 271 -17.51 3.89 -14.89
N MET A 272 -16.57 4.80 -14.62
CA MET A 272 -16.81 6.23 -14.76
C MET A 272 -16.89 6.67 -16.22
N PHE A 273 -15.97 6.20 -17.07
CA PHE A 273 -15.85 6.63 -18.48
C PHE A 273 -16.69 5.79 -19.45
N LYS A 274 -17.21 4.63 -19.03
CA LYS A 274 -17.98 3.66 -19.83
C LYS A 274 -17.19 3.02 -20.98
N ASP A 275 -15.89 2.87 -20.81
CA ASP A 275 -14.98 2.38 -21.86
C ASP A 275 -15.22 0.90 -22.27
N TRP A 276 -16.12 0.18 -21.61
CA TRP A 276 -16.57 -1.16 -22.01
C TRP A 276 -17.27 -1.20 -23.39
N SER A 277 -17.91 -0.10 -23.84
CA SER A 277 -18.74 -0.13 -25.05
C SER A 277 -17.91 0.05 -26.32
N GLY A 278 -17.07 -0.94 -26.61
CA GLY A 278 -16.18 -0.96 -27.78
C GLY A 278 -14.92 -1.82 -27.63
N GLN A 279 -14.61 -2.33 -26.43
CA GLN A 279 -13.46 -3.22 -26.24
C GLN A 279 -13.62 -4.52 -27.05
N SER A 280 -12.53 -4.97 -27.66
CA SER A 280 -12.48 -6.30 -28.27
C SER A 280 -12.50 -7.40 -27.20
N ALA A 281 -13.06 -8.56 -27.54
CA ALA A 281 -13.05 -9.72 -26.64
C ALA A 281 -11.62 -10.15 -26.23
N SER A 282 -10.61 -9.88 -27.07
CA SER A 282 -9.20 -10.11 -26.75
C SER A 282 -8.67 -9.22 -25.63
N ILE A 283 -9.04 -7.93 -25.61
CA ILE A 283 -8.67 -7.00 -24.55
C ILE A 283 -9.28 -7.46 -23.22
N ILE A 284 -10.60 -7.68 -23.19
CA ILE A 284 -11.31 -8.13 -21.99
C ILE A 284 -10.73 -9.44 -21.46
N ALA A 285 -10.40 -10.39 -22.34
CA ALA A 285 -9.75 -11.65 -21.96
C ALA A 285 -8.34 -11.43 -21.37
N SER A 286 -7.54 -10.53 -21.94
CA SER A 286 -6.19 -10.20 -21.45
C SER A 286 -6.21 -9.47 -20.10
N GLU A 287 -7.14 -8.51 -19.89
CA GLU A 287 -7.36 -7.84 -18.61
C GLU A 287 -7.82 -8.85 -17.54
N THR A 288 -8.75 -9.74 -17.88
CA THR A 288 -9.21 -10.83 -17.00
C THR A 288 -8.07 -11.78 -16.65
N CYS A 289 -7.21 -12.13 -17.60
CA CYS A 289 -6.02 -12.95 -17.36
C CYS A 289 -5.01 -12.25 -16.44
N GLY A 290 -4.77 -10.95 -16.64
CA GLY A 290 -3.94 -10.14 -15.76
C GLY A 290 -4.49 -10.08 -14.33
N PHE A 291 -5.82 -9.92 -14.17
CA PHE A 291 -6.49 -9.95 -12.87
C PHE A 291 -6.40 -11.32 -12.18
N LEU A 292 -6.64 -12.42 -12.90
CA LEU A 292 -6.46 -13.77 -12.36
C LEU A 292 -5.00 -14.03 -11.94
N THR A 293 -4.03 -13.51 -12.69
CA THR A 293 -2.60 -13.59 -12.35
C THR A 293 -2.28 -12.80 -11.08
N VAL A 294 -2.86 -11.61 -10.92
CA VAL A 294 -2.80 -10.82 -9.68
C VAL A 294 -3.39 -11.59 -8.50
N LEU A 295 -4.58 -12.18 -8.64
CA LEU A 295 -5.22 -12.98 -7.59
C LEU A 295 -4.37 -14.20 -7.21
N ALA A 296 -3.79 -14.91 -8.18
CA ALA A 296 -2.87 -16.01 -7.93
C ALA A 296 -1.63 -15.54 -7.14
N GLY A 297 -1.02 -14.41 -7.52
CA GLY A 297 0.08 -13.80 -6.76
C GLY A 297 -0.31 -13.46 -5.32
N ILE A 298 -1.50 -12.90 -5.12
CA ILE A 298 -2.07 -12.59 -3.78
C ILE A 298 -2.27 -13.86 -2.94
N ILE A 299 -2.81 -14.94 -3.51
CA ILE A 299 -3.03 -16.22 -2.82
C ILE A 299 -1.68 -16.87 -2.43
N VAL A 300 -0.69 -16.80 -3.32
CA VAL A 300 0.69 -17.27 -3.05
C VAL A 300 1.31 -16.45 -1.91
N LEU A 301 1.21 -15.13 -1.94
CA LEU A 301 1.70 -14.25 -0.87
C LEU A 301 1.03 -14.54 0.47
N HIS A 302 -0.30 -14.74 0.48
CA HIS A 302 -1.04 -15.09 1.71
C HIS A 302 -0.60 -16.47 2.25
N SER A 303 -0.36 -17.44 1.38
CA SER A 303 0.17 -18.77 1.75
C SER A 303 1.61 -18.73 2.28
N THR A 304 2.38 -17.67 2.00
CA THR A 304 3.74 -17.48 2.56
C THR A 304 3.78 -16.78 3.91
N LYS A 305 2.62 -16.44 4.47
CA LYS A 305 2.56 -15.93 5.84
C LYS A 305 2.84 -17.08 6.80
N GLU A 306 4.08 -17.17 7.29
CA GLU A 306 4.45 -18.15 8.30
C GLU A 306 3.50 -18.04 9.51
N PRO A 307 2.94 -19.16 10.02
CA PRO A 307 2.33 -19.15 11.33
C PRO A 307 3.42 -18.84 12.35
N ASP A 308 3.16 -17.91 13.27
CA ASP A 308 4.14 -17.46 14.26
C ASP A 308 4.77 -18.65 15.00
N GLN A 309 6.04 -18.96 14.72
CA GLN A 309 6.84 -19.91 15.51
C GLN A 309 7.25 -19.28 16.84
N ASN A 310 6.24 -18.95 17.67
CA ASN A 310 6.41 -18.44 19.03
C ASN A 310 5.78 -19.39 20.05
N LEU A 311 6.16 -20.67 19.98
CA LEU A 311 6.35 -21.51 21.15
C LEU A 311 7.25 -22.69 20.77
N SER A 312 8.40 -22.83 21.45
CA SER A 312 9.19 -24.06 21.37
C SER A 312 8.36 -25.21 21.98
N PRO A 313 8.38 -26.42 21.39
CA PRO A 313 7.70 -27.59 21.95
C PRO A 313 8.11 -27.86 23.41
N ASP A 314 9.37 -27.54 23.74
CA ASP A 314 9.98 -27.68 25.06
C ASP A 314 9.28 -26.83 26.12
N LEU A 315 8.79 -25.63 25.77
CA LEU A 315 8.06 -24.79 26.72
C LEU A 315 6.66 -25.36 27.00
N TYR A 316 5.97 -25.90 25.99
CA TYR A 316 4.70 -26.62 26.19
C TYR A 316 4.90 -27.89 27.04
N ALA A 317 5.98 -28.63 26.82
CA ALA A 317 6.34 -29.79 27.64
C ALA A 317 6.64 -29.38 29.10
N SER A 318 7.32 -28.25 29.33
CA SER A 318 7.59 -27.74 30.68
C SER A 318 6.33 -27.27 31.41
N LEU A 319 5.33 -26.76 30.68
CA LEU A 319 4.06 -26.26 31.23
C LEU A 319 2.98 -27.35 31.40
N THR A 320 3.15 -28.52 30.77
CA THR A 320 2.19 -29.64 30.85
C THR A 320 2.70 -30.84 31.65
N ALA A 321 3.96 -30.83 32.10
CA ALA A 321 4.47 -31.81 33.05
C ALA A 321 3.73 -31.67 34.41
N PRO A 322 3.10 -32.73 34.93
CA PRO A 322 2.47 -32.68 36.24
C PRO A 322 3.56 -32.57 37.32
N LEU A 323 3.71 -31.36 37.88
CA LEU A 323 4.59 -31.12 39.03
C LEU A 323 4.16 -32.03 40.20
N PRO A 324 5.04 -32.91 40.71
CA PRO A 324 4.74 -33.62 41.95
C PRO A 324 4.70 -32.61 43.11
N PRO A 325 3.81 -32.78 44.10
CA PRO A 325 3.63 -31.82 45.19
C PRO A 325 4.85 -31.80 46.13
N LYS A 326 5.85 -30.97 45.81
CA LYS A 326 6.95 -30.65 46.73
C LYS A 326 6.47 -29.61 47.73
N ILE A 327 5.97 -30.09 48.86
CA ILE A 327 5.71 -29.29 50.06
C ILE A 327 7.05 -28.74 50.57
N TYR A 328 7.27 -27.43 50.39
CA TYR A 328 8.39 -26.73 51.02
C TYR A 328 7.99 -26.25 52.42
N TRP A 329 8.64 -26.81 53.44
CA TRP A 329 8.54 -26.32 54.81
C TRP A 329 9.57 -25.21 55.03
N HIS A 330 9.11 -23.97 55.19
CA HIS A 330 9.99 -22.85 55.52
C HIS A 330 10.08 -22.68 57.05
N ILE A 331 11.04 -23.37 57.68
CA ILE A 331 11.34 -23.20 59.10
C ILE A 331 12.32 -22.03 59.24
N GLN A 332 11.83 -20.89 59.76
CA GLN A 332 12.65 -19.71 60.00
C GLN A 332 13.44 -19.86 61.31
N GLY A 333 14.63 -20.47 61.23
CA GLY A 333 15.59 -20.61 62.33
C GLY A 333 16.68 -19.55 62.27
N ASN A 334 16.84 -18.77 63.34
CA ASN A 334 17.84 -17.70 63.46
C ASN A 334 19.23 -18.30 63.75
N GLY A 335 20.23 -18.09 62.87
CA GLY A 335 21.59 -18.64 63.02
C GLY A 335 22.54 -18.21 61.90
N ASP A 336 23.84 -18.11 62.22
CA ASP A 336 24.81 -17.28 61.48
C ASP A 336 25.89 -18.10 60.73
N VAL A 337 26.57 -17.46 59.76
CA VAL A 337 27.85 -17.85 59.09
C VAL A 337 27.89 -19.07 58.12
N GLY A 338 28.31 -18.83 56.86
CA GLY A 338 28.88 -19.88 55.96
C GLY A 338 29.02 -19.51 54.47
N LYS A 339 30.24 -19.50 53.91
CA LYS A 339 30.58 -19.08 52.51
C LYS A 339 30.47 -20.19 51.45
N GLN A 340 30.00 -19.86 50.23
CA GLN A 340 30.52 -20.22 48.88
C GLN A 340 29.51 -19.70 47.81
N LYS A 341 29.85 -18.80 46.85
CA LYS A 341 30.47 -19.03 45.50
C LYS A 341 29.81 -20.19 44.72
N GLU A 342 29.37 -20.11 43.45
CA GLU A 342 29.37 -19.12 42.35
C GLU A 342 28.43 -19.69 41.22
N ASP A 343 27.88 -19.01 40.20
CA ASP A 343 27.92 -17.63 39.66
C ASP A 343 26.68 -17.34 38.73
N GLU A 344 26.68 -16.21 38.00
CA GLU A 344 25.88 -15.80 36.80
C GLU A 344 24.38 -15.41 36.87
N SER A 345 24.10 -14.26 36.22
CA SER A 345 22.89 -13.84 35.46
C SER A 345 21.71 -13.08 36.14
N LEU A 346 21.65 -11.78 35.82
CA LEU A 346 20.48 -10.93 35.46
C LEU A 346 19.15 -11.03 36.24
N PRO A 347 18.68 -9.93 36.89
CA PRO A 347 17.31 -9.83 37.38
C PRO A 347 16.33 -9.45 36.25
N CYS A 348 15.44 -10.37 35.90
CA CYS A 348 14.26 -10.08 35.06
C CYS A 348 13.00 -10.02 35.93
N ASP A 349 12.55 -8.81 36.29
CA ASP A 349 11.22 -8.59 36.88
C ASP A 349 10.13 -8.91 35.85
N PHE A 350 9.53 -10.10 35.96
CA PHE A 350 8.35 -10.48 35.18
C PHE A 350 7.07 -10.00 35.89
N ILE A 351 6.55 -8.85 35.46
CA ILE A 351 5.21 -8.39 35.85
C ILE A 351 4.17 -9.28 35.15
N THR A 352 3.43 -10.05 35.94
CA THR A 352 2.37 -10.95 35.43
C THR A 352 1.11 -10.16 35.05
N VAL A 353 0.97 -9.81 33.77
CA VAL A 353 -0.30 -9.28 33.24
C VAL A 353 -1.23 -10.45 32.91
N VAL A 354 -2.18 -10.72 33.80
CA VAL A 354 -3.22 -11.74 33.59
C VAL A 354 -4.16 -11.28 32.48
N ARG A 355 -4.15 -11.99 31.35
CA ARG A 355 -5.13 -11.82 30.28
C ARG A 355 -6.35 -12.68 30.59
N GLN A 356 -7.49 -12.03 30.81
CA GLN A 356 -8.75 -12.69 31.13
C GLN A 356 -9.52 -12.98 29.83
N ASP A 357 -9.18 -14.09 29.17
CA ASP A 357 -9.90 -14.57 27.98
C ASP A 357 -11.11 -15.44 28.39
N TYR A 358 -12.17 -15.41 27.56
CA TYR A 358 -13.38 -16.25 27.56
C TYR A 358 -14.45 -16.08 28.66
N PHE A 359 -15.56 -15.42 28.29
CA PHE A 359 -16.91 -15.91 28.60
C PHE A 359 -17.86 -15.63 27.41
N VAL A 360 -18.40 -16.74 26.85
CA VAL A 360 -19.58 -16.95 25.98
C VAL A 360 -19.99 -15.82 25.02
#